data_AF-A0A964HVW2-F1
#
_entry.id   AF-A0A964HVW2-F1
#
_cell.length_a   1.000
_cell.length_b   1.000
_cell.length_c   1.000
_cell.angle_alpha   90.00
_cell.angle_beta   90.00
_cell.angle_gamma   90.00
#
_symmetry.space_group_name_H-M   'P 1'
#
loop_
_entity.id
_entity.type
_entity.pdbx_description
1 polymer ?
#
loop_
_entity_poly.entity_id
_entity_poly.type
_entity_poly.pdbx_seq_one_letter_code
_entity_poly.pdbx_strand_id
1 'polypeptide(L)'
;MLRVLGVLVVVALYISFIIDVLRTPRLAARTLPKLLWLALVVLIPIIGGILWLFLGRPRPTNGGVFRRRGPLAPDDDPKFLKGLDEEAWRRRMRERRGEI
;
A
#
# COMPACT_ATOMS: atom_id res chain seq x y z
N MET A 1 34.19 -24.51 -5.08
CA MET A 1 32.76 -24.43 -4.71
C MET A 1 32.32 -23.02 -4.30
N LEU A 2 33.02 -22.34 -3.37
CA LEU A 2 32.68 -20.97 -2.93
C LEU A 2 32.59 -19.92 -4.07
N ARG A 3 33.45 -20.01 -5.09
CA ARG A 3 33.41 -19.09 -6.24
C ARG A 3 32.09 -19.16 -7.02
N VAL A 4 31.57 -20.37 -7.21
CA VAL A 4 30.30 -20.61 -7.91
C VAL A 4 29.13 -20.10 -7.06
N LEU A 5 29.18 -20.32 -5.74
CA LEU A 5 28.20 -19.78 -4.81
C LEU A 5 28.16 -18.24 -4.84
N GLY A 6 29.33 -17.59 -4.85
CA GLY A 6 29.42 -16.13 -4.95
C GLY A 6 28.82 -15.59 -6.26
N VAL A 7 29.09 -16.25 -7.38
CA VAL A 7 28.50 -15.88 -8.68
C VAL A 7 26.98 -16.03 -8.66
N LEU A 8 26.46 -17.14 -8.10
CA LEU A 8 25.01 -17.36 -7.98
C LEU A 8 24.33 -16.29 -7.12
N VAL A 9 24.95 -15.86 -6.02
CA VAL A 9 24.41 -14.79 -5.16
C VAL A 9 24.35 -13.46 -5.92
N VAL A 10 25.41 -13.09 -6.64
CA VAL A 10 25.44 -11.85 -7.43
C VAL A 10 24.36 -11.87 -8.51
N VAL A 11 24.21 -12.99 -9.21
CA VAL A 11 23.18 -13.17 -10.25
C VAL A 11 21.78 -13.12 -9.66
N ALA A 12 21.54 -13.79 -8.53
CA ALA A 12 20.25 -13.77 -7.84
C ALA A 12 19.89 -12.36 -7.35
N LEU A 13 20.86 -11.62 -6.80
CA LEU A 13 20.68 -10.22 -6.40
C LEU A 13 20.35 -9.34 -7.60
N TYR A 14 21.07 -9.51 -8.71
CA TYR A 14 20.82 -8.77 -9.94
C TYR A 14 19.41 -9.01 -10.49
N ILE A 15 18.98 -10.26 -10.56
CA ILE A 15 17.61 -10.61 -10.97
C ILE A 15 16.58 -9.99 -10.01
N SER A 16 16.84 -10.04 -8.71
CA SER A 16 15.96 -9.44 -7.70
C SER A 16 15.77 -7.93 -7.92
N PHE A 17 16.84 -7.19 -8.22
CA PHE A 17 16.75 -5.76 -8.54
C PHE A 17 15.91 -5.49 -9.79
N ILE A 18 16.06 -6.31 -10.84
CA ILE A 18 15.24 -6.18 -12.06
C ILE A 18 13.76 -6.42 -11.74
N ILE A 19 13.44 -7.47 -11.00
CA ILE A 19 12.07 -7.79 -10.59
C ILE A 19 11.47 -6.66 -9.76
N ASP A 20 12.25 -6.06 -8.86
CA ASP A 20 11.80 -4.97 -7.98
C ASP A 20 11.47 -3.70 -8.79
N VAL A 21 12.31 -3.35 -9.78
CA VAL A 21 12.02 -2.27 -10.74
C VAL A 21 10.79 -2.59 -11.58
N LEU A 22 10.64 -3.83 -12.05
CA LEU A 22 9.50 -4.25 -12.87
C LEU A 22 8.17 -4.16 -12.10
N ARG A 23 8.13 -4.65 -10.86
CA ARG A 23 6.94 -4.64 -9.99
C ARG A 23 6.53 -3.24 -9.53
N THR A 24 7.44 -2.27 -9.56
CA THR A 24 7.13 -0.90 -9.12
C THR A 24 6.26 -0.15 -10.16
N PRO A 25 5.09 0.41 -9.77
CA PRO A 25 4.21 1.15 -10.67
C PRO A 25 4.90 2.39 -11.27
N ARG A 26 4.65 2.68 -12.57
CA ARG A 26 5.30 3.76 -13.35
C ARG A 26 5.20 5.16 -12.73
N LEU A 27 4.18 5.41 -11.91
CA LEU A 27 3.88 6.70 -11.28
C LEU A 27 4.50 6.87 -9.88
N ALA A 28 5.23 5.87 -9.36
CA ALA A 28 5.73 5.87 -7.99
C ALA A 28 7.24 6.18 -7.86
N ALA A 29 7.98 6.20 -8.98
CA ALA A 29 9.40 6.57 -8.98
C ALA A 29 9.53 8.10 -8.93
N ARG A 30 9.97 8.64 -7.78
CA ARG A 30 9.87 10.07 -7.44
C ARG A 30 10.82 10.99 -8.22
N THR A 31 12.01 10.51 -8.60
CA THR A 31 13.11 11.37 -9.09
C THR A 31 13.43 11.19 -10.57
N LEU A 32 13.24 10.00 -11.13
CA LEU A 32 13.58 9.69 -12.53
C LEU A 32 12.53 8.78 -13.17
N PRO A 33 12.35 8.86 -14.51
CA PRO A 33 11.50 7.93 -15.25
C PRO A 33 11.92 6.47 -15.01
N LYS A 34 10.95 5.56 -14.95
CA LYS A 34 11.19 4.11 -14.72
C LYS A 34 12.28 3.51 -15.62
N LEU A 35 12.38 3.98 -16.87
CA LEU A 35 13.39 3.53 -17.83
C LEU A 35 14.82 3.92 -17.42
N LEU A 36 15.00 5.11 -16.85
CA LEU A 36 16.33 5.56 -16.39
C LEU A 36 16.79 4.77 -15.16
N TRP A 37 15.86 4.46 -14.25
CA TRP A 37 16.14 3.58 -13.11
C TRP A 37 16.51 2.16 -13.53
N LEU A 38 15.78 1.61 -14.50
CA LEU A 38 16.12 0.32 -15.10
C LEU A 38 17.51 0.36 -15.75
N ALA A 39 17.81 1.40 -16.54
CA ALA A 39 19.11 1.57 -17.17
C ALA A 39 20.25 1.66 -16.15
N LEU A 40 20.07 2.39 -15.04
CA LEU A 40 21.07 2.49 -13.96
C LEU A 40 21.34 1.13 -13.29
N VAL A 41 20.29 0.37 -12.99
CA VAL A 41 20.41 -0.98 -12.39
C VAL A 41 21.06 -1.96 -13.37
N VAL A 42 20.75 -1.88 -14.66
CA VAL A 42 21.30 -2.78 -15.69
C VAL A 42 22.76 -2.45 -16.02
N LEU A 43 23.08 -1.17 -16.21
CA LEU A 43 24.42 -0.73 -16.59
C LEU A 43 25.41 -0.79 -15.43
N ILE A 44 24.94 -0.55 -14.20
CA ILE A 44 25.80 -0.48 -13.02
C ILE A 44 25.10 -1.22 -11.87
N PRO A 45 25.13 -2.56 -11.81
CA PRO A 45 24.28 -3.35 -10.91
C PRO A 45 24.46 -3.01 -9.43
N ILE A 46 25.69 -2.78 -8.98
CA ILE A 46 25.97 -2.46 -7.58
C ILE A 46 25.49 -1.03 -7.25
N ILE A 47 25.93 -0.04 -8.03
CA ILE A 47 25.64 1.37 -7.76
C ILE A 47 24.17 1.68 -8.04
N GLY A 48 23.64 1.19 -9.16
CA GLY A 48 22.24 1.31 -9.55
C GLY A 48 21.28 0.64 -8.56
N GLY A 49 21.64 -0.56 -8.05
CA GLY A 49 20.88 -1.23 -7.00
C GLY A 49 20.86 -0.44 -5.69
N ILE A 50 22.01 0.10 -5.27
CA ILE A 50 22.10 0.97 -4.09
C ILE A 50 21.23 2.23 -4.30
N LEU A 51 21.44 2.97 -5.38
CA LEU A 51 20.65 4.17 -5.68
C LEU A 51 19.15 3.87 -5.73
N TRP A 52 18.75 2.71 -6.29
CA TRP A 52 17.35 2.30 -6.34
C TRP A 52 16.77 2.12 -4.94
N LEU A 53 17.48 1.45 -4.03
CA LEU A 53 17.04 1.25 -2.65
C LEU A 53 16.83 2.57 -1.89
N PHE A 54 17.69 3.57 -2.15
CA PHE A 54 17.66 4.85 -1.42
C PHE A 54 16.74 5.90 -2.04
N LEU A 55 16.76 6.05 -3.37
CA LEU A 55 16.12 7.14 -4.12
C LEU A 55 14.99 6.67 -5.05
N GLY A 56 15.02 5.41 -5.48
CA GLY A 56 14.06 4.86 -6.46
C GLY A 56 12.84 4.20 -5.82
N ARG A 57 13.03 3.54 -4.68
CA ARG A 57 11.96 2.82 -3.98
C ARG A 57 10.92 3.83 -3.48
N PRO A 58 9.64 3.68 -3.86
CA PRO A 58 8.58 4.45 -3.22
C PRO A 58 8.58 4.10 -1.75
N ARG A 59 8.97 5.07 -0.90
CA ARG A 59 8.80 4.91 0.54
C ARG A 59 7.31 4.67 0.76
N PRO A 60 6.89 3.59 1.44
CA PRO A 60 5.55 3.55 1.96
C PRO A 60 5.43 4.82 2.81
N THR A 61 4.56 5.74 2.41
CA THR A 61 4.16 6.82 3.30
C THR A 61 3.62 6.14 4.55
N ASN A 62 4.45 6.07 5.60
CA ASN A 62 3.99 5.79 6.95
C ASN A 62 2.76 6.68 7.17
N GLY A 63 1.58 6.07 7.31
CA GLY A 63 0.33 6.80 7.54
C GLY A 63 -0.73 6.67 6.46
N GLY A 64 -0.53 5.86 5.43
CA GLY A 64 -1.63 5.39 4.60
C GLY A 64 -2.08 4.01 5.04
N VAL A 65 -2.81 3.90 6.16
CA VAL A 65 -3.83 2.85 6.22
C VAL A 65 -4.54 3.01 4.89
N PHE A 66 -4.48 1.98 4.02
CA PHE A 66 -5.45 1.87 2.96
C PHE A 66 -6.80 1.83 3.68
N ARG A 67 -7.34 3.01 4.02
CA ARG A 67 -8.75 3.23 4.20
C ARG A 67 -9.24 2.88 2.82
N ARG A 68 -9.56 1.59 2.64
CA ARG A 68 -10.53 1.17 1.66
C ARG A 68 -11.61 2.23 1.81
N ARG A 69 -11.78 3.08 0.79
CA ARG A 69 -13.02 3.83 0.59
C ARG A 69 -14.11 2.80 0.24
N GLY A 70 -14.23 1.76 1.07
CA GLY A 70 -15.41 0.95 1.13
C GLY A 70 -16.46 1.77 1.88
N PRO A 71 -17.73 1.41 1.74
CA PRO A 71 -18.77 1.89 2.62
C PRO A 71 -18.26 1.78 4.07
N LEU A 72 -18.36 2.87 4.84
CA LEU A 72 -18.16 2.79 6.29
C LEU A 72 -19.09 1.68 6.80
N ALA A 73 -18.61 0.81 7.69
CA ALA A 73 -19.49 -0.17 8.30
C ALA A 73 -20.68 0.59 8.89
N PRO A 74 -21.93 0.09 8.77
CA PRO A 74 -23.10 0.78 9.31
C PRO A 74 -22.90 1.20 10.78
N ASP A 75 -22.22 0.37 11.54
CA ASP A 75 -21.86 0.52 12.95
C ASP A 75 -20.89 1.69 13.22
N ASP A 76 -20.09 2.09 12.23
CA ASP A 76 -19.14 3.20 12.30
C ASP A 76 -19.68 4.51 11.67
N ASP A 77 -20.89 4.50 11.08
CA ASP A 77 -21.50 5.70 10.47
C ASP A 77 -22.36 6.47 11.50
N PRO A 78 -21.98 7.71 11.87
CA PRO A 78 -22.75 8.52 12.81
C PRO A 78 -24.18 8.83 12.33
N LYS A 79 -24.46 8.78 11.03
CA LYS A 79 -25.83 8.94 10.50
C LYS A 79 -26.68 7.70 10.75
N PHE A 80 -26.10 6.51 10.62
CA PHE A 80 -26.79 5.25 10.86
C PHE A 80 -27.16 5.09 12.35
N LEU A 81 -26.21 5.38 13.25
CA LEU A 81 -26.45 5.35 14.70
C LEU A 81 -27.56 6.29 15.15
N LYS A 82 -27.60 7.52 14.60
CA LYS A 82 -28.68 8.48 14.87
C LYS A 82 -30.06 7.95 14.46
N GLY A 83 -30.14 7.22 13.35
CA GLY A 83 -31.38 6.57 12.91
C GLY A 83 -31.88 5.53 13.91
N LEU A 84 -30.98 4.68 14.42
CA LEU A 84 -31.32 3.68 15.44
C LEU A 84 -31.80 4.33 16.75
N ASP A 85 -31.15 5.41 17.18
CA ASP A 85 -31.56 6.16 18.37
C ASP A 85 -32.96 6.76 18.21
N GLU A 86 -33.27 7.35 17.04
CA GLU A 86 -34.60 7.89 16.75
C GLU A 86 -35.68 6.80 16.73
N GLU A 87 -35.41 5.64 16.13
CA GLU A 87 -36.33 4.51 16.11
C GLU A 87 -36.59 3.97 17.52
N ALA A 88 -35.54 3.79 18.31
CA ALA A 88 -35.64 3.34 19.71
C ALA A 88 -36.41 4.36 20.57
N TRP A 89 -36.26 5.65 20.31
CA TRP A 89 -37.04 6.70 20.96
C TRP A 89 -38.52 6.62 20.56
N ARG A 90 -38.82 6.52 19.27
CA ARG A 90 -40.19 6.41 18.75
C ARG A 90 -40.91 5.19 19.32
N ARG A 91 -40.23 4.04 19.38
CA ARG A 91 -40.79 2.80 19.95
C ARG A 91 -41.17 2.98 21.42
N ARG A 92 -40.26 3.51 22.24
CA ARG A 92 -40.52 3.81 23.66
C ARG A 92 -41.68 4.79 23.83
N MET A 93 -41.80 5.79 22.96
CA MET A 93 -42.92 6.73 23.00
C MET A 93 -44.26 6.08 22.63
N ARG A 94 -44.29 5.10 21.72
CA ARG A 94 -45.50 4.32 21.40
C ARG A 94 -45.90 3.41 22.56
N GLU A 95 -44.93 2.72 23.17
CA GLU A 95 -45.15 1.91 24.38
C GLU A 95 -45.72 2.75 25.53
N ARG A 96 -45.17 3.95 25.77
CA ARG A 96 -45.70 4.90 26.77
C ARG A 96 -47.08 5.45 26.42
N ARG A 97 -47.45 5.48 25.14
CA ARG A 97 -48.79 5.91 24.68
C ARG A 97 -49.82 4.78 24.76
N GLY A 98 -49.43 3.57 25.15
CA GLY A 98 -50.35 2.45 25.33
C GLY A 98 -50.89 1.88 24.02
N GLU A 99 -50.20 2.11 22.90
CA GLU A 99 -50.58 1.57 21.59
C GLU A 99 -49.82 0.26 21.28
N ILE A 100 -50.08 -0.80 22.06
CA ILE A 100 -49.78 -2.21 21.74
C ILE A 100 -50.89 -3.09 22.31
#